data_AF-A0AAD7NVJ6-F1
#
_entry.id   AF-A0AAD7NVJ6-F1
#
_cell.length_a   1.000
_cell.length_b   1.000
_cell.length_c   1.000
_cell.angle_alpha   90.00
_cell.angle_beta   90.00
_cell.angle_gamma   90.00
#
_symmetry.space_group_name_H-M   'P 1'
#
loop_
_entity.id
_entity.type
_entity.pdbx_description
1 polymer ?
#
loop_
_entity_poly.entity_id
_entity_poly.type
_entity_poly.pdbx_seq_one_letter_code
_entity_poly.pdbx_strand_id
1 'polypeptide(L)'
;MSTLRKRPMKPPACDNCKARRVLCHSQPNGAPCPRCVEKNTICITTSVPRGRPRKNPLPTPKEIQTDVVPLASSSSLVVLYPQLVSQQLHDNLNECPELTPELVAHLFECFDLLPPVIHPLIKVTSIKATIRAAAFQLHLLPPQSRVLALCAIALSSLLSFHEAVLGPGPRPHSFADEAFFSSKSEVRSCGLRRSAVFRALRAEAFKAAWDTGIMLQVSNENTLSCYLLDVLERIDSCAPSRPWATAYTSHVRALAPTWRAAAISEAFLAHWAGILMAEALRATQSRKPVLITRDDQLLLSGPEPPSLEALLASLEISAGKPNVNILFHTMQPYTFHITCLARQLWETITGDNVPQIERA
;
A
#
# COMPACT_ATOMS: atom_id res chain seq x y z
N MET A 1 -3.45 -65.78 -25.29
CA MET A 1 -2.66 -64.54 -25.42
C MET A 1 -2.83 -63.73 -24.14
N SER A 2 -1.75 -63.64 -23.35
CA SER A 2 -1.72 -63.08 -21.99
C SER A 2 -1.68 -61.55 -22.02
N THR A 3 -2.62 -60.89 -21.35
CA THR A 3 -2.66 -59.44 -21.16
C THR A 3 -1.77 -59.04 -19.98
N LEU A 4 -0.67 -58.33 -20.28
CA LEU A 4 0.25 -57.78 -19.30
C LEU A 4 -0.46 -56.72 -18.42
N ARG A 5 -0.78 -57.09 -17.17
CA ARG A 5 -1.22 -56.16 -16.13
C ARG A 5 -0.07 -55.19 -15.80
N LYS A 6 -0.25 -53.90 -16.14
CA LYS A 6 0.66 -52.82 -15.71
C LYS A 6 0.66 -52.74 -14.18
N ARG A 7 1.83 -52.88 -13.55
CA ARG A 7 1.99 -52.73 -12.10
C ARG A 7 1.65 -51.29 -11.70
N PRO A 8 0.92 -51.07 -10.59
CA PRO A 8 0.62 -49.72 -10.11
C PRO A 8 1.94 -48.98 -9.79
N MET A 9 2.10 -47.78 -10.36
CA MET A 9 3.26 -46.93 -10.06
C MET A 9 3.20 -46.53 -8.58
N LYS A 10 4.31 -46.75 -7.87
CA LYS A 10 4.43 -46.35 -6.47
C LYS A 10 4.31 -44.82 -6.36
N PRO A 11 3.50 -44.30 -5.42
CA PRO A 11 3.42 -42.86 -5.19
C PRO A 11 4.77 -42.29 -4.76
N PRO A 12 5.02 -40.98 -4.99
CA PRO A 12 6.25 -40.34 -4.59
C PRO A 12 6.43 -40.35 -3.05
N ALA A 13 7.67 -40.25 -2.61
CA ALA A 13 8.00 -40.05 -1.20
C ALA A 13 7.54 -38.67 -0.71
N CYS A 14 7.14 -38.56 0.56
CA CYS A 14 6.80 -37.28 1.17
C CYS A 14 8.04 -36.42 1.43
N ASP A 15 7.85 -35.11 1.57
CA ASP A 15 8.92 -34.13 1.71
C ASP A 15 9.78 -34.38 2.97
N ASN A 16 9.17 -34.79 4.09
CA ASN A 16 9.93 -35.14 5.30
C ASN A 16 10.81 -36.38 5.13
N CYS A 17 10.29 -37.45 4.51
CA CYS A 17 11.09 -38.65 4.27
C CYS A 17 12.19 -38.37 3.23
N LYS A 18 11.90 -37.52 2.23
CA LYS A 18 12.84 -37.09 1.21
C LYS A 18 13.97 -36.24 1.79
N ALA A 19 13.66 -35.25 2.62
CA ALA A 19 14.63 -34.39 3.30
C ALA A 19 15.58 -35.21 4.19
N ARG A 20 15.05 -36.25 4.83
CA ARG A 20 15.81 -37.17 5.69
C ARG A 20 16.52 -38.29 4.93
N ARG A 21 16.36 -38.38 3.60
CA ARG A 21 16.91 -39.44 2.74
C ARG A 21 16.55 -40.85 3.22
N VAL A 22 15.34 -41.03 3.73
CA VAL A 22 14.82 -42.33 4.18
C VAL A 22 13.68 -42.82 3.30
N LEU A 23 13.46 -44.14 3.25
CA LEU A 23 12.37 -44.74 2.51
C LEU A 23 11.01 -44.29 3.04
N CYS A 24 10.14 -43.81 2.15
CA CYS A 24 8.77 -43.39 2.48
C CYS A 24 7.76 -44.50 2.20
N HIS A 25 6.84 -44.72 3.15
CA HIS A 25 5.68 -45.61 2.99
C HIS A 25 4.42 -44.77 2.76
N SER A 26 4.34 -44.13 1.59
CA SER A 26 3.23 -43.23 1.24
C SER A 26 1.90 -44.00 1.13
N GLN A 27 0.83 -43.44 1.68
CA GLN A 27 -0.51 -44.05 1.70
C GLN A 27 -1.37 -43.50 0.53
N PRO A 28 -2.19 -44.34 -0.13
CA PRO A 28 -2.94 -43.96 -1.33
C PRO A 28 -4.05 -42.93 -1.08
N ASN A 29 -4.62 -42.87 0.12
CA ASN A 29 -5.73 -41.95 0.47
C ASN A 29 -5.24 -40.60 1.01
N GLY A 30 -3.95 -40.31 0.88
CA GLY A 30 -3.38 -39.08 1.38
C GLY A 30 -3.21 -38.98 2.88
N ALA A 31 -3.37 -40.11 3.58
CA ALA A 31 -3.02 -40.22 4.98
C ALA A 31 -1.51 -39.99 5.18
N PRO A 32 -1.09 -39.42 6.33
CA PRO A 32 0.32 -39.24 6.65
C PRO A 32 1.06 -40.59 6.67
N CYS A 33 2.31 -40.62 6.20
CA CYS A 33 3.06 -41.86 6.19
C CYS A 33 3.42 -42.29 7.63
N PRO A 34 3.54 -43.61 7.91
CA PRO A 34 3.80 -44.12 9.26
C PRO A 34 5.02 -43.49 9.95
N ARG A 35 6.07 -43.19 9.20
CA ARG A 35 7.29 -42.54 9.74
C ARG A 35 7.08 -41.11 10.19
N CYS A 36 6.19 -40.36 9.54
CA CYS A 36 5.86 -39.00 9.95
C CYS A 36 4.97 -39.03 11.20
N VAL A 37 4.06 -40.02 11.28
CA VAL A 37 3.19 -40.26 12.45
C VAL A 37 4.02 -40.63 13.68
N GLU A 38 4.92 -41.61 13.57
CA GLU A 38 5.81 -42.03 14.68
C GLU A 38 6.65 -40.88 15.26
N LYS A 39 6.97 -39.88 14.44
CA LYS A 39 7.83 -38.76 14.83
C LYS A 39 7.06 -37.49 15.15
N ASN A 40 5.74 -37.56 15.18
CA ASN A 40 4.85 -36.43 15.44
C ASN A 40 5.17 -35.22 14.53
N THR A 41 5.51 -35.49 13.27
CA THR A 41 5.85 -34.45 12.28
C THR A 41 4.78 -34.38 11.19
N ILE A 42 4.40 -33.18 10.78
CA ILE A 42 3.37 -32.96 9.77
C ILE A 42 3.86 -33.50 8.42
N CYS A 43 3.13 -34.47 7.86
CA CYS A 43 3.44 -35.07 6.56
C CYS A 43 2.86 -34.22 5.42
N ILE A 44 3.57 -33.17 5.02
CA ILE A 44 3.13 -32.25 3.97
C ILE A 44 3.44 -32.84 2.59
N THR A 45 2.68 -33.84 2.11
CA THR A 45 2.62 -34.18 0.66
C THR A 45 1.55 -35.23 0.36
N THR A 46 0.37 -34.77 -0.04
CA THR A 46 -0.57 -35.51 -0.89
C THR A 46 -0.35 -35.05 -2.32
N SER A 47 0.27 -35.88 -3.16
CA SER A 47 0.53 -35.53 -4.55
C SER A 47 -0.76 -35.59 -5.38
N VAL A 48 -1.27 -34.44 -5.85
CA VAL A 48 -2.04 -34.40 -7.10
C VAL A 48 -1.03 -34.68 -8.23
N PRO A 49 -1.29 -35.64 -9.15
CA PRO A 49 -0.35 -35.94 -10.23
C PRO A 49 -0.19 -34.72 -11.13
N ARG A 50 1.04 -34.18 -11.20
CA ARG A 50 1.40 -33.14 -12.18
C ARG A 50 1.47 -33.80 -13.56
N GLY A 51 0.37 -33.71 -14.32
CA GLY A 51 0.34 -34.07 -15.73
C GLY A 51 1.24 -33.13 -16.55
N ARG A 52 1.96 -33.70 -17.52
CA ARG A 52 2.73 -32.96 -18.53
C ARG A 52 1.79 -32.01 -19.31
N PRO A 53 2.20 -30.78 -19.68
CA PRO A 53 1.33 -29.84 -20.38
C PRO A 53 0.74 -30.46 -21.65
N ARG A 54 -0.59 -30.51 -21.77
CA ARG A 54 -1.28 -30.94 -23.00
C ARG A 54 -1.36 -29.76 -23.96
N LYS A 55 -1.09 -30.03 -25.23
CA LYS A 55 -0.94 -29.04 -26.30
C LYS A 55 -2.25 -28.56 -26.95
N ASN A 56 -3.43 -28.89 -26.42
CA ASN A 56 -4.73 -28.41 -26.93
C ASN A 56 -5.77 -28.28 -25.80
N PRO A 57 -6.55 -27.19 -25.73
CA PRO A 57 -7.58 -26.98 -24.70
C PRO A 57 -8.88 -27.75 -25.02
N LEU A 58 -9.52 -28.30 -23.98
CA LEU A 58 -10.89 -28.82 -24.00
C LEU A 58 -11.77 -27.96 -23.08
N PRO A 59 -13.10 -27.92 -23.29
CA PRO A 59 -13.96 -26.81 -22.90
C PRO A 59 -14.37 -26.84 -21.42
N THR A 60 -14.61 -25.64 -20.90
CA THR A 60 -14.97 -25.28 -19.53
C THR A 60 -16.30 -25.92 -19.08
N PRO A 61 -16.40 -26.53 -17.87
CA PRO A 61 -17.67 -26.88 -17.25
C PRO A 61 -18.28 -25.66 -16.53
N LYS A 62 -19.59 -25.50 -16.69
CA LYS A 62 -20.44 -24.44 -16.11
C LYS A 62 -20.46 -24.51 -14.57
N GLU A 63 -20.29 -23.36 -13.93
CA GLU A 63 -20.47 -23.13 -12.49
C GLU A 63 -21.91 -23.38 -12.06
N ILE A 64 -22.06 -24.11 -10.96
CA ILE A 64 -23.31 -24.23 -10.19
C ILE A 64 -23.29 -23.11 -9.16
N GLN A 65 -24.26 -22.20 -9.27
CA GLN A 65 -24.54 -21.15 -8.28
C GLN A 65 -25.16 -21.78 -7.02
N THR A 66 -24.63 -21.44 -5.86
CA THR A 66 -25.31 -21.61 -4.58
C THR A 66 -25.38 -20.25 -3.89
N ASP A 67 -26.60 -19.76 -3.74
CA ASP A 67 -26.97 -18.53 -3.05
C ASP A 67 -26.62 -18.59 -1.56
N VAL A 68 -25.91 -17.57 -1.08
CA VAL A 68 -25.81 -17.25 0.35
C VAL A 68 -26.09 -15.75 0.50
N VAL A 69 -27.24 -15.44 1.12
CA VAL A 69 -27.70 -14.10 1.45
C VAL A 69 -26.93 -13.56 2.66
N PRO A 70 -26.37 -12.34 2.64
CA PRO A 70 -25.93 -11.66 3.86
C PRO A 70 -26.98 -10.65 4.36
N LEU A 71 -27.31 -10.79 5.64
CA LEU A 71 -28.15 -9.91 6.44
C LEU A 71 -27.45 -8.56 6.70
N ALA A 72 -28.21 -7.47 6.59
CA ALA A 72 -27.74 -6.09 6.67
C ALA A 72 -27.21 -5.71 8.08
N SER A 73 -26.16 -4.89 8.11
CA SER A 73 -25.84 -4.00 9.24
C SER A 73 -25.05 -2.79 8.76
N SER A 74 -25.54 -1.63 9.18
CA SER A 74 -25.28 -0.29 8.66
C SER A 74 -24.07 0.37 9.30
N SER A 75 -23.15 0.93 8.49
CA SER A 75 -22.73 2.35 8.52
C SER A 75 -21.41 2.62 7.78
N SER A 76 -21.52 3.48 6.77
CA SER A 76 -20.62 4.56 6.33
C SER A 76 -19.27 4.27 5.64
N LEU A 77 -19.30 4.54 4.33
CA LEU A 77 -18.21 4.98 3.42
C LEU A 77 -17.04 4.03 3.18
N VAL A 78 -17.36 2.86 2.62
CA VAL A 78 -16.41 2.12 1.77
C VAL A 78 -16.92 2.25 0.33
N VAL A 79 -16.09 2.85 -0.53
CA VAL A 79 -16.31 2.90 -1.98
C VAL A 79 -16.27 1.46 -2.50
N LEU A 80 -17.43 0.83 -2.59
CA LEU A 80 -17.64 -0.47 -3.23
C LEU A 80 -17.66 -0.28 -4.74
N TYR A 81 -16.49 -0.32 -5.39
CA TYR A 81 -16.40 -0.73 -6.79
C TYR A 81 -15.06 -1.40 -7.07
N PRO A 82 -15.03 -2.75 -7.20
CA PRO A 82 -13.95 -3.33 -8.00
C PRO A 82 -14.33 -4.56 -8.87
N GLN A 83 -15.59 -4.74 -9.31
CA GLN A 83 -15.92 -5.96 -10.10
C GLN A 83 -16.61 -5.76 -11.46
N LEU A 84 -17.05 -4.56 -11.83
CA LEU A 84 -17.67 -4.33 -13.16
C LEU A 84 -16.79 -3.60 -14.19
N VAL A 85 -15.56 -3.21 -13.82
CA VAL A 85 -14.65 -2.47 -14.75
C VAL A 85 -13.57 -3.39 -15.34
N SER A 86 -13.37 -4.59 -14.81
CA SER A 86 -12.26 -5.47 -15.19
C SER A 86 -12.44 -6.22 -16.53
N GLN A 87 -13.57 -6.07 -17.24
CA GLN A 87 -13.82 -6.78 -18.50
C GLN A 87 -13.91 -5.91 -19.77
N GLN A 88 -13.68 -4.59 -19.69
CA GLN A 88 -13.77 -3.70 -20.87
C GLN A 88 -12.54 -2.82 -21.16
N LEU A 89 -11.38 -3.06 -20.54
CA LEU A 89 -10.18 -2.24 -20.78
C LEU A 89 -8.96 -3.10 -21.16
N HIS A 90 -9.06 -3.85 -22.26
CA HIS A 90 -7.89 -4.48 -22.87
C HIS A 90 -7.44 -3.88 -24.21
N ASP A 91 -8.09 -2.84 -24.75
CA ASP A 91 -7.76 -2.36 -26.12
C ASP A 91 -7.74 -0.83 -26.33
N ASN A 92 -7.47 -0.03 -25.30
CA ASN A 92 -7.04 1.37 -25.53
C ASN A 92 -5.82 1.67 -24.66
N LEU A 93 -4.63 1.41 -25.21
CA LEU A 93 -3.39 2.01 -24.73
C LEU A 93 -3.49 3.51 -24.97
N ASN A 94 -4.16 4.24 -24.08
CA ASN A 94 -4.01 5.69 -24.06
C ASN A 94 -2.55 5.96 -23.72
N GLU A 95 -1.83 6.48 -24.71
CA GLU A 95 -0.44 6.89 -24.58
C GLU A 95 -0.31 7.87 -23.41
N CYS A 96 0.81 7.76 -22.68
CA CYS A 96 1.14 8.75 -21.66
C CYS A 96 1.14 10.14 -22.32
N PRO A 97 0.42 11.13 -21.77
CA PRO A 97 0.42 12.46 -22.36
C PRO A 97 1.85 13.01 -22.38
N GLU A 98 2.14 13.82 -23.39
CA GLU A 98 3.39 14.56 -23.44
C GLU A 98 3.45 15.49 -22.22
N LEU A 99 4.50 15.32 -21.41
CA LEU A 99 4.71 16.09 -20.18
C LEU A 99 5.37 17.44 -20.51
N THR A 100 4.60 18.34 -21.12
CA THR A 100 5.06 19.70 -21.39
C THR A 100 5.33 20.46 -20.09
N PRO A 101 6.23 21.47 -20.08
CA PRO A 101 6.52 22.28 -18.90
C PRO A 101 5.27 22.87 -18.24
N GLU A 102 4.28 23.29 -19.03
CA GLU A 102 3.03 23.88 -18.56
C GLU A 102 2.16 22.85 -17.83
N LEU A 103 2.03 21.65 -18.39
CA LEU A 103 1.30 20.56 -17.76
C LEU A 103 1.99 20.15 -16.44
N VAL A 104 3.32 20.04 -16.45
CA VAL A 104 4.10 19.68 -15.26
C VAL A 104 3.93 20.74 -14.18
N ALA A 105 4.00 22.03 -14.51
CA ALA A 105 3.77 23.12 -13.57
C ALA A 105 2.37 23.03 -12.93
N HIS A 106 1.32 22.86 -13.75
CA HIS A 106 -0.06 22.69 -13.26
C HIS A 106 -0.22 21.46 -12.35
N LEU A 107 0.41 20.34 -12.67
CA LEU A 107 0.35 19.13 -11.83
C LEU A 107 1.09 19.33 -10.50
N PHE A 108 2.14 20.14 -10.47
CA PHE A 108 2.81 20.50 -9.20
C PHE A 108 2.01 21.49 -8.36
N GLU A 109 1.16 22.33 -8.97
CA GLU A 109 0.17 23.13 -8.23
C GLU A 109 -0.92 22.24 -7.63
N CYS A 110 -1.43 21.27 -8.41
CA CYS A 110 -2.39 20.29 -7.93
C CYS A 110 -1.83 19.43 -6.80
N PHE A 111 -0.51 19.18 -6.81
CA PHE A 111 0.15 18.38 -5.79
C PHE A 111 -0.10 18.96 -4.41
N ASP A 112 -0.08 20.30 -4.27
CA ASP A 112 -0.19 21.02 -3.00
C ASP A 112 -1.53 20.85 -2.29
N LEU A 113 -2.53 20.35 -3.01
CA LEU A 113 -3.87 20.09 -2.51
C LEU A 113 -4.04 18.64 -2.02
N LEU A 114 -3.06 17.77 -2.26
CA LEU A 114 -3.15 16.35 -1.94
C LEU A 114 -2.73 16.07 -0.48
N PRO A 115 -3.45 15.19 0.25
CA PRO A 115 -3.08 14.81 1.62
C PRO A 115 -1.64 14.28 1.79
N PRO A 116 -1.07 13.50 0.84
CA PRO A 116 0.35 13.15 0.85
C PRO A 116 1.34 14.31 0.98
N VAL A 117 0.96 15.57 0.66
CA VAL A 117 1.81 16.76 0.82
C VAL A 117 2.20 17.05 2.28
N ILE A 118 1.45 16.49 3.23
CA ILE A 118 1.71 16.62 4.66
C ILE A 118 2.95 15.80 5.09
N HIS A 119 3.48 14.93 4.23
CA HIS A 119 4.63 14.10 4.56
C HIS A 119 5.89 14.93 4.90
N PRO A 120 6.57 14.68 6.04
CA PRO A 120 7.72 15.49 6.49
C PRO A 120 8.83 15.64 5.44
N LEU A 121 9.10 14.57 4.68
CA LEU A 121 10.16 14.55 3.66
C LEU A 121 9.90 15.44 2.44
N ILE A 122 8.69 15.96 2.24
CA ILE A 122 8.41 16.87 1.12
C ILE A 122 9.14 18.19 1.29
N LYS A 123 9.24 18.69 2.53
CA LYS A 123 10.04 19.88 2.84
C LYS A 123 11.55 19.60 2.75
N VAL A 124 11.96 18.36 3.07
CA VAL A 124 13.37 17.97 3.08
C VAL A 124 13.94 17.81 1.66
N THR A 125 13.18 17.22 0.73
CA THR A 125 13.64 16.95 -0.65
C THR A 125 13.70 18.19 -1.53
N SER A 126 13.04 19.29 -1.16
CA SER A 126 13.00 20.54 -1.94
C SER A 126 12.60 20.35 -3.43
N ILE A 127 11.86 19.27 -3.76
CA ILE A 127 11.58 18.86 -5.14
C ILE A 127 10.97 19.97 -6.02
N LYS A 128 10.15 20.84 -5.42
CA LYS A 128 9.57 22.00 -6.10
C LYS A 128 10.61 23.02 -6.55
N ALA A 129 11.64 23.26 -5.75
CA ALA A 129 12.72 24.16 -6.13
C ALA A 129 13.54 23.53 -7.26
N THR A 130 13.84 22.24 -7.16
CA THR A 130 14.57 21.48 -8.18
C THR A 130 13.85 21.50 -9.52
N ILE A 131 12.54 21.26 -9.55
CA ILE A 131 11.80 21.23 -10.80
C ILE A 131 11.64 22.62 -11.44
N ARG A 132 11.49 23.67 -10.62
CA ARG A 132 11.50 25.05 -11.11
C ARG A 132 12.85 25.44 -11.69
N ALA A 133 13.96 25.05 -11.05
CA ALA A 133 15.30 25.27 -11.56
C ALA A 133 15.55 24.55 -12.91
N ALA A 134 14.91 23.39 -13.11
CA ALA A 134 14.93 22.67 -14.39
C ALA A 134 13.88 23.16 -15.40
N ALA A 135 13.25 24.33 -15.17
CA ALA A 135 12.18 24.87 -16.01
C ALA A 135 11.06 23.86 -16.31
N PHE A 136 10.73 23.02 -15.33
CA PHE A 136 9.74 21.94 -15.43
C PHE A 136 10.04 20.84 -16.45
N GLN A 137 11.29 20.77 -16.94
CA GLN A 137 11.72 19.72 -17.86
C GLN A 137 12.26 18.50 -17.11
N LEU A 138 11.47 17.43 -17.07
CA LEU A 138 11.78 16.23 -16.27
C LEU A 138 13.06 15.51 -16.69
N HIS A 139 13.45 15.60 -17.97
CA HIS A 139 14.63 14.94 -18.49
C HIS A 139 15.95 15.58 -18.02
N LEU A 140 15.90 16.82 -17.54
CA LEU A 140 17.05 17.52 -16.96
C LEU A 140 17.25 17.19 -15.46
N LEU A 141 16.29 16.51 -14.84
CA LEU A 141 16.37 16.16 -13.43
C LEU A 141 17.31 14.95 -13.22
N PRO A 142 18.02 14.89 -12.07
CA PRO A 142 18.69 13.68 -11.64
C PRO A 142 17.70 12.50 -11.57
N PRO A 143 18.15 11.25 -11.81
CA PRO A 143 17.25 10.09 -11.90
C PRO A 143 16.29 9.95 -10.71
N GLN A 144 16.78 10.12 -9.49
CA GLN A 144 15.99 10.00 -8.26
C GLN A 144 14.93 11.12 -8.15
N SER A 145 15.31 12.36 -8.45
CA SER A 145 14.39 13.51 -8.48
C SER A 145 13.35 13.37 -9.58
N ARG A 146 13.73 12.79 -10.73
CA ARG A 146 12.80 12.49 -11.83
C ARG A 146 11.75 11.46 -11.41
N VAL A 147 12.14 10.39 -10.71
CA VAL A 147 11.19 9.40 -10.18
C VAL A 147 10.23 10.05 -9.18
N LEU A 148 10.74 10.85 -8.25
CA LEU A 148 9.92 11.58 -7.29
C LEU A 148 8.92 12.52 -8.00
N ALA A 149 9.37 13.25 -9.01
CA ALA A 149 8.52 14.13 -9.81
C ALA A 149 7.42 13.35 -10.54
N LEU A 150 7.74 12.21 -11.16
CA LEU A 150 6.76 11.34 -11.81
C LEU A 150 5.72 10.81 -10.83
N CYS A 151 6.13 10.44 -9.61
CA CYS A 151 5.19 10.02 -8.57
C CYS A 151 4.22 11.14 -8.18
N ALA A 152 4.72 12.37 -8.00
CA ALA A 152 3.91 13.55 -7.71
C ALA A 152 2.94 13.85 -8.86
N ILE A 153 3.43 13.86 -10.11
CA ILE A 153 2.65 14.05 -11.34
C ILE A 153 1.52 13.04 -11.45
N ALA A 154 1.81 11.75 -11.24
CA ALA A 154 0.81 10.69 -11.29
C ALA A 154 -0.27 10.88 -10.22
N LEU A 155 0.10 11.22 -8.98
CA LEU A 155 -0.91 11.50 -7.94
C LEU A 155 -1.74 12.74 -8.28
N SER A 156 -1.10 13.81 -8.74
CA SER A 156 -1.74 15.08 -9.10
C SER A 156 -2.71 14.96 -10.27
N SER A 157 -2.50 14.01 -11.18
CA SER A 157 -3.42 13.79 -12.29
C SER A 157 -4.81 13.36 -11.81
N LEU A 158 -4.94 12.87 -10.57
CA LEU A 158 -6.23 12.56 -9.95
C LEU A 158 -7.03 13.79 -9.56
N LEU A 159 -6.40 14.97 -9.42
CA LEU A 159 -7.07 16.23 -9.13
C LEU A 159 -7.08 17.21 -10.31
N SER A 160 -6.15 17.07 -11.26
CA SER A 160 -6.01 17.96 -12.41
C SER A 160 -7.29 18.16 -13.22
N PHE A 161 -7.44 19.39 -13.70
CA PHE A 161 -8.45 19.79 -14.68
C PHE A 161 -7.84 20.27 -16.00
N HIS A 162 -6.55 19.99 -16.21
CA HIS A 162 -5.85 20.33 -17.44
C HIS A 162 -6.41 19.54 -18.63
N GLU A 163 -6.47 20.17 -19.79
CA GLU A 163 -7.02 19.56 -21.01
C GLU A 163 -6.25 18.31 -21.45
N ALA A 164 -4.91 18.31 -21.34
CA ALA A 164 -4.09 17.13 -21.61
C ALA A 164 -4.39 15.91 -20.69
N VAL A 165 -5.03 16.13 -19.53
CA VAL A 165 -5.40 15.06 -18.60
C VAL A 165 -6.87 14.65 -18.75
N LEU A 166 -7.77 15.62 -18.90
CA LEU A 166 -9.21 15.37 -19.02
C LEU A 166 -9.68 15.06 -20.45
N GLY A 167 -8.92 15.50 -21.45
CA GLY A 167 -9.37 15.52 -22.84
C GLY A 167 -10.56 16.47 -23.06
N PRO A 168 -11.27 16.31 -24.20
CA PRO A 168 -12.38 17.18 -24.56
C PRO A 168 -13.57 17.03 -23.60
N GLY A 169 -14.33 18.13 -23.42
CA GLY A 169 -15.58 18.19 -22.66
C GLY A 169 -15.54 19.18 -21.48
N PRO A 170 -16.65 19.29 -20.71
CA PRO A 170 -16.76 20.25 -19.61
C PRO A 170 -15.65 20.05 -18.58
N ARG A 171 -15.05 21.12 -18.08
CA ARG A 171 -13.99 21.09 -17.06
C ARG A 171 -14.07 22.33 -16.18
N PRO A 172 -13.71 22.24 -14.90
CA PRO A 172 -13.63 23.42 -14.06
C PRO A 172 -12.49 24.31 -14.54
N HIS A 173 -12.65 25.62 -14.40
CA HIS A 173 -11.59 26.58 -14.69
C HIS A 173 -10.64 26.81 -13.50
N SER A 174 -11.10 26.49 -12.30
CA SER A 174 -10.32 26.57 -11.06
C SER A 174 -10.88 25.62 -10.00
N PHE A 175 -10.13 25.40 -8.92
CA PHE A 175 -10.63 24.66 -7.76
C PHE A 175 -11.73 25.40 -6.97
N ALA A 176 -11.98 26.68 -7.28
CA ALA A 176 -13.03 27.49 -6.67
C ALA A 176 -14.31 27.58 -7.54
N ASP A 177 -14.43 26.76 -8.58
CA ASP A 177 -15.57 26.74 -9.49
C ASP A 177 -16.81 26.06 -8.86
N GLU A 178 -17.50 26.80 -7.99
CA GLU A 178 -18.64 26.29 -7.22
C GLU A 178 -19.77 25.76 -8.10
N ALA A 179 -20.02 26.40 -9.25
CA ALA A 179 -21.04 25.96 -10.20
C ALA A 179 -20.72 24.57 -10.74
N PHE A 180 -19.48 24.33 -11.14
CA PHE A 180 -19.03 23.03 -11.62
C PHE A 180 -19.07 21.96 -10.51
N PHE A 181 -18.57 22.27 -9.31
CA PHE A 181 -18.49 21.29 -8.22
C PHE A 181 -19.85 20.96 -7.58
N SER A 182 -20.86 21.82 -7.78
CA SER A 182 -22.25 21.51 -7.39
C SER A 182 -22.86 20.39 -8.25
N SER A 183 -22.30 20.14 -9.44
CA SER A 183 -22.79 19.15 -10.40
C SER A 183 -22.11 17.77 -10.21
N LYS A 184 -22.80 16.86 -9.52
CA LYS A 184 -22.28 15.50 -9.25
C LYS A 184 -21.96 14.70 -10.53
N SER A 185 -22.73 14.89 -11.60
CA SER A 185 -22.53 14.18 -12.88
C SER A 185 -21.25 14.64 -13.58
N GLU A 186 -20.97 15.94 -13.60
CA GLU A 186 -19.77 16.51 -14.22
C GLU A 186 -18.51 16.14 -13.47
N VAL A 187 -18.54 16.22 -12.12
CA VAL A 187 -17.43 15.79 -11.26
C VAL A 187 -17.10 14.31 -11.51
N ARG A 188 -18.13 13.44 -11.56
CA ARG A 188 -17.95 12.01 -11.85
C ARG A 188 -17.36 11.80 -13.25
N SER A 189 -17.86 12.51 -14.25
CA SER A 189 -17.35 12.43 -15.64
C SER A 189 -15.87 12.82 -15.72
N CYS A 190 -15.44 13.89 -15.03
CA CYS A 190 -14.03 14.25 -14.95
C CYS A 190 -13.19 13.15 -14.27
N GLY A 191 -13.70 12.51 -13.22
CA GLY A 191 -13.03 11.39 -12.56
C GLY A 191 -12.80 10.19 -13.50
N LEU A 192 -13.80 9.87 -14.34
CA LEU A 192 -13.68 8.79 -15.31
C LEU A 192 -12.68 9.12 -16.43
N ARG A 193 -12.76 10.34 -16.99
CA ARG A 193 -11.88 10.76 -18.09
C ARG A 193 -10.40 10.77 -17.72
N ARG A 194 -10.05 11.25 -16.51
CA ARG A 194 -8.65 11.26 -16.03
C ARG A 194 -8.09 9.88 -15.72
N SER A 195 -8.92 8.85 -15.59
CA SER A 195 -8.50 7.53 -15.10
C SER A 195 -7.48 6.86 -16.02
N ALA A 196 -7.64 6.97 -17.34
CA ALA A 196 -6.69 6.39 -18.29
C ALA A 196 -5.32 7.06 -18.22
N VAL A 197 -5.30 8.41 -18.19
CA VAL A 197 -4.07 9.20 -18.06
C VAL A 197 -3.37 8.91 -16.73
N PHE A 198 -4.13 8.84 -15.63
CA PHE A 198 -3.60 8.44 -14.33
C PHE A 198 -2.87 7.10 -14.39
N ARG A 199 -3.50 6.07 -14.98
CA ARG A 199 -2.88 4.74 -15.10
C ARG A 199 -1.61 4.76 -15.96
N ALA A 200 -1.60 5.54 -17.04
CA ALA A 200 -0.41 5.69 -17.89
C ALA A 200 0.75 6.37 -17.14
N LEU A 201 0.49 7.50 -16.47
CA LEU A 201 1.49 8.22 -15.66
C LEU A 201 1.97 7.38 -14.48
N ARG A 202 1.06 6.65 -13.84
CA ARG A 202 1.38 5.70 -12.77
C ARG A 202 2.32 4.61 -13.29
N ALA A 203 2.03 4.00 -14.43
CA ALA A 203 2.89 2.98 -15.04
C ALA A 203 4.30 3.52 -15.36
N GLU A 204 4.39 4.76 -15.86
CA GLU A 204 5.68 5.41 -16.12
C GLU A 204 6.46 5.67 -14.82
N ALA A 205 5.80 6.10 -13.75
CA ALA A 205 6.43 6.25 -12.44
C ALA A 205 6.99 4.92 -11.90
N PHE A 206 6.23 3.82 -12.01
CA PHE A 206 6.71 2.49 -11.62
C PHE A 206 7.91 2.04 -12.45
N LYS A 207 7.85 2.23 -13.77
CA LYS A 207 8.94 1.88 -14.68
C LYS A 207 10.22 2.66 -14.32
N ALA A 208 10.11 3.99 -14.18
CA ALA A 208 11.24 4.83 -13.82
C ALA A 208 11.85 4.46 -12.45
N ALA A 209 11.00 4.10 -11.48
CA ALA A 209 11.43 3.64 -10.16
C ALA A 209 12.22 2.33 -10.24
N TRP A 210 11.78 1.39 -11.08
CA TRP A 210 12.49 0.13 -11.31
C TRP A 210 13.82 0.34 -12.02
N ASP A 211 13.82 1.08 -13.12
CA ASP A 211 15.03 1.35 -13.90
C ASP A 211 16.11 2.07 -13.07
N THR A 212 15.68 2.95 -12.16
CA THR A 212 16.59 3.69 -11.26
C THR A 212 17.04 2.84 -10.05
N GLY A 213 16.30 1.78 -9.72
CA GLY A 213 16.61 0.92 -8.57
C GLY A 213 16.38 1.60 -7.22
N ILE A 214 15.35 2.46 -7.11
CA ILE A 214 15.19 3.34 -5.93
C ILE A 214 15.07 2.57 -4.62
N MET A 215 14.51 1.35 -4.61
CA MET A 215 14.33 0.55 -3.40
C MET A 215 15.66 0.19 -2.71
N LEU A 216 16.75 0.16 -3.47
CA LEU A 216 18.07 -0.26 -2.99
C LEU A 216 18.97 0.92 -2.61
N GLN A 217 18.61 2.13 -3.01
CA GLN A 217 19.42 3.33 -2.83
C GLN A 217 18.77 4.26 -1.80
N VAL A 218 19.37 4.40 -0.63
CA VAL A 218 18.83 5.25 0.44
C VAL A 218 19.10 6.73 0.12
N SER A 219 18.03 7.50 -0.03
CA SER A 219 18.05 8.97 -0.11
C SER A 219 16.69 9.52 0.33
N ASN A 220 16.60 10.82 0.65
CA ASN A 220 15.32 11.42 1.01
C ASN A 220 14.32 11.33 -0.15
N GLU A 221 14.79 11.52 -1.38
CA GLU A 221 14.02 11.44 -2.63
C GLU A 221 13.49 10.02 -2.86
N ASN A 222 14.35 9.01 -2.74
CA ASN A 222 13.96 7.61 -2.94
C ASN A 222 13.02 7.14 -1.83
N THR A 223 13.25 7.57 -0.59
CA THR A 223 12.36 7.29 0.55
C THR A 223 10.97 7.83 0.27
N LEU A 224 10.87 9.11 -0.09
CA LEU A 224 9.59 9.74 -0.40
C LEU A 224 8.95 9.13 -1.65
N SER A 225 9.74 8.77 -2.66
CA SER A 225 9.24 8.08 -3.87
C SER A 225 8.62 6.73 -3.51
N CYS A 226 9.27 5.93 -2.67
CA CYS A 226 8.71 4.65 -2.19
C CYS A 226 7.40 4.85 -1.44
N TYR A 227 7.29 5.90 -0.61
CA TYR A 227 6.03 6.25 0.05
C TYR A 227 4.93 6.61 -0.96
N LEU A 228 5.21 7.46 -1.95
CA LEU A 228 4.22 7.86 -2.95
C LEU A 228 3.83 6.72 -3.90
N LEU A 229 4.75 5.81 -4.24
CA LEU A 229 4.45 4.62 -5.04
C LEU A 229 3.56 3.64 -4.29
N ASP A 230 3.77 3.46 -2.98
CA ASP A 230 2.88 2.68 -2.13
C ASP A 230 1.47 3.33 -2.03
N VAL A 231 1.38 4.67 -2.01
CA VAL A 231 0.09 5.38 -2.15
C VAL A 231 -0.54 5.08 -3.50
N LEU A 232 0.19 5.24 -4.60
CA LEU A 232 -0.30 5.00 -5.97
C LEU A 232 -0.76 3.55 -6.17
N GLU A 233 -0.06 2.57 -5.60
CA GLU A 233 -0.42 1.17 -5.72
C GLU A 233 -1.78 0.88 -5.07
N ARG A 234 -2.06 1.49 -3.93
CA ARG A 234 -3.33 1.31 -3.19
C ARG A 234 -4.56 1.87 -3.90
N ILE A 235 -4.39 2.81 -4.82
CA ILE A 235 -5.53 3.46 -5.50
C ILE A 235 -6.23 2.48 -6.45
N ASP A 236 -5.46 1.66 -7.17
CA ASP A 236 -5.99 0.69 -8.14
C ASP A 236 -5.96 -0.76 -7.64
N SER A 237 -5.14 -1.08 -6.64
CA SER A 237 -4.84 -2.47 -6.27
C SER A 237 -4.85 -2.69 -4.76
N CYS A 238 -5.45 -3.81 -4.35
CA CYS A 238 -5.30 -4.34 -2.99
C CYS A 238 -4.26 -5.47 -2.98
N ALA A 239 -3.08 -5.24 -3.55
CA ALA A 239 -2.02 -6.23 -3.56
C ALA A 239 -1.69 -6.70 -2.12
N PRO A 240 -1.54 -8.01 -1.87
CA PRO A 240 -1.25 -8.51 -0.54
C PRO A 240 0.14 -8.09 -0.06
N SER A 241 1.11 -8.04 -0.97
CA SER A 241 2.45 -7.52 -0.71
C SER A 241 2.52 -6.01 -0.84
N ARG A 242 3.36 -5.36 -0.01
CA ARG A 242 3.63 -3.91 -0.06
C ARG A 242 5.12 -3.62 -0.16
N PRO A 243 5.77 -3.97 -1.29
CA PRO A 243 7.23 -3.85 -1.43
C PRO A 243 7.71 -2.42 -1.24
N TRP A 244 6.99 -1.43 -1.78
CA TRP A 244 7.33 -0.02 -1.66
C TRP A 244 7.23 0.48 -0.22
N ALA A 245 6.21 0.05 0.54
CA ALA A 245 6.10 0.35 1.96
C ALA A 245 7.28 -0.24 2.76
N THR A 246 7.67 -1.49 2.46
CA THR A 246 8.82 -2.13 3.12
C THR A 246 10.13 -1.39 2.82
N ALA A 247 10.38 -1.04 1.56
CA ALA A 247 11.56 -0.26 1.18
C ALA A 247 11.56 1.13 1.84
N TYR A 248 10.41 1.81 1.82
CA TYR A 248 10.21 3.08 2.51
C TYR A 248 10.58 2.99 3.99
N THR A 249 10.02 2.03 4.74
CA THR A 249 10.34 1.85 6.16
C THR A 249 11.82 1.56 6.38
N SER A 250 12.44 0.75 5.51
CA SER A 250 13.88 0.47 5.57
C SER A 250 14.72 1.73 5.38
N HIS A 251 14.38 2.59 4.41
CA HIS A 251 15.10 3.84 4.17
C HIS A 251 14.91 4.83 5.31
N VAL A 252 13.69 4.95 5.83
CA VAL A 252 13.40 5.79 6.99
C VAL A 252 14.26 5.39 8.19
N ARG A 253 14.38 4.10 8.49
CA ARG A 253 15.26 3.60 9.57
C ARG A 253 16.72 3.99 9.35
N ALA A 254 17.19 3.94 8.11
CA ALA A 254 18.57 4.31 7.77
C ALA A 254 18.82 5.83 7.86
N LEU A 255 17.83 6.65 7.50
CA LEU A 255 17.97 8.11 7.47
C LEU A 255 17.64 8.78 8.81
N ALA A 256 16.76 8.20 9.62
CA ALA A 256 16.28 8.81 10.85
C ALA A 256 17.38 9.25 11.84
N PRO A 257 18.50 8.52 12.01
CA PRO A 257 19.61 8.99 12.84
C PRO A 257 20.22 10.31 12.33
N THR A 258 20.30 10.50 11.02
CA THR A 258 20.84 11.74 10.41
C THR A 258 19.91 12.93 10.64
N TRP A 259 18.59 12.71 10.54
CA TRP A 259 17.62 13.76 10.85
C TRP A 259 17.67 14.14 12.33
N ARG A 260 17.83 13.16 13.22
CA ARG A 260 17.97 13.39 14.67
C ARG A 260 19.22 14.20 15.01
N ALA A 261 20.35 13.91 14.37
CA ALA A 261 21.59 14.65 14.55
C ALA A 261 21.47 16.12 14.09
N ALA A 262 20.60 16.41 13.12
CA ALA A 262 20.36 17.76 12.61
C ALA A 262 19.41 18.62 13.49
N ALA A 263 19.13 18.22 14.74
CA ALA A 263 18.28 18.94 15.69
C ALA A 263 16.88 19.28 15.14
N ILE A 264 16.15 18.25 14.70
CA ILE A 264 14.77 18.36 14.22
C ILE A 264 13.83 19.05 15.22
N SER A 265 12.88 19.82 14.70
CA SER A 265 11.88 20.53 15.50
C SER A 265 10.82 19.60 16.10
N GLU A 266 10.18 20.03 17.19
CA GLU A 266 9.02 19.32 17.77
C GLU A 266 7.89 19.12 16.76
N ALA A 267 7.68 20.11 15.89
CA ALA A 267 6.72 20.00 14.80
C ALA A 267 7.05 18.81 13.89
N PHE A 268 8.32 18.59 13.53
CA PHE A 268 8.72 17.45 12.70
C PHE A 268 8.40 16.11 13.38
N LEU A 269 8.67 15.98 14.68
CA LEU A 269 8.33 14.79 15.47
C LEU A 269 6.81 14.53 15.51
N ALA A 270 6.01 15.58 15.69
CA ALA A 270 4.55 15.49 15.71
C ALA A 270 3.98 15.06 14.34
N HIS A 271 4.54 15.57 13.23
CA HIS A 271 4.14 15.11 11.89
C HIS A 271 4.47 13.63 11.70
N TRP A 272 5.64 13.17 12.14
CA TRP A 272 5.99 11.75 12.10
C TRP A 272 5.02 10.89 12.92
N ALA A 273 4.66 11.32 14.13
CA ALA A 273 3.66 10.62 14.94
C ALA A 273 2.32 10.45 14.20
N GLY A 274 1.85 11.50 13.51
CA GLY A 274 0.67 11.44 12.66
C GLY A 274 0.82 10.48 11.47
N ILE A 275 1.99 10.47 10.80
CA ILE A 275 2.26 9.56 9.68
C ILE A 275 2.29 8.09 10.14
N LEU A 276 2.94 7.80 11.27
CA LEU A 276 3.00 6.45 11.83
C LEU A 276 1.62 5.96 12.27
N MET A 277 0.83 6.83 12.90
CA MET A 277 -0.56 6.53 13.25
C MET A 277 -1.39 6.20 12.02
N ALA A 278 -1.34 7.05 10.98
CA ALA A 278 -2.08 6.83 9.76
C ALA A 278 -1.68 5.50 9.08
N GLU A 279 -0.40 5.16 9.11
CA GLU A 279 0.09 3.90 8.55
C GLU A 279 -0.36 2.68 9.35
N ALA A 280 -0.29 2.73 10.68
CA ALA A 280 -0.76 1.65 11.54
C ALA A 280 -2.27 1.43 11.38
N LEU A 281 -3.07 2.49 11.42
CA LEU A 281 -4.53 2.40 11.21
C LEU A 281 -4.88 1.84 9.83
N ARG A 282 -4.21 2.30 8.77
CA ARG A 282 -4.42 1.76 7.41
C ARG A 282 -4.10 0.28 7.32
N ALA A 283 -3.00 -0.16 7.92
CA ALA A 283 -2.61 -1.56 7.95
C ALA A 283 -3.67 -2.40 8.66
N THR A 284 -4.12 -1.97 9.84
CA THR A 284 -5.21 -2.61 10.59
C THR A 284 -6.51 -2.68 9.77
N GLN A 285 -6.97 -1.56 9.18
CA GLN A 285 -8.20 -1.51 8.38
C GLN A 285 -8.14 -2.46 7.18
N SER A 286 -6.97 -2.58 6.57
CA SER A 286 -6.75 -3.44 5.40
C SER A 286 -6.41 -4.88 5.77
N ARG A 287 -6.37 -5.22 7.07
CA ARG A 287 -5.90 -6.51 7.60
C ARG A 287 -4.52 -6.90 7.04
N LYS A 288 -3.61 -5.93 6.96
CA LYS A 288 -2.23 -6.12 6.53
C LYS A 288 -1.29 -5.96 7.72
N PRO A 289 -0.11 -6.60 7.68
CA PRO A 289 0.91 -6.41 8.72
C PRO A 289 1.27 -4.94 8.92
N VAL A 290 1.30 -4.52 10.18
CA VAL A 290 1.84 -3.21 10.57
C VAL A 290 3.37 -3.30 10.42
N LEU A 291 3.94 -2.50 9.52
CA LEU A 291 5.38 -2.54 9.19
C LEU A 291 6.26 -1.76 10.18
N ILE A 292 5.63 -0.91 11.00
CA ILE A 292 6.27 -0.01 11.96
C ILE A 292 6.40 -0.72 13.31
N THR A 293 7.59 -0.67 13.91
CA THR A 293 7.86 -1.24 15.24
C THR A 293 7.76 -0.19 16.35
N ARG A 294 7.87 -0.62 17.61
CA ARG A 294 8.00 0.31 18.75
C ARG A 294 9.25 1.19 18.62
N ASP A 295 10.35 0.61 18.17
CA ASP A 295 11.61 1.33 18.04
C ASP A 295 11.52 2.41 16.97
N ASP A 296 10.84 2.13 15.84
CA ASP A 296 10.58 3.13 14.80
C ASP A 296 9.79 4.32 15.36
N GLN A 297 8.80 4.03 16.19
CA GLN A 297 7.95 5.04 16.82
C GLN A 297 8.75 5.95 17.76
N LEU A 298 9.60 5.38 18.61
CA LEU A 298 10.48 6.16 19.49
C LEU A 298 11.52 6.95 18.69
N LEU A 299 12.04 6.36 17.61
CA LEU A 299 13.04 6.97 16.73
C LEU A 299 12.48 8.12 15.89
N LEU A 300 11.20 8.11 15.53
CA LEU A 300 10.61 9.13 14.64
C LEU A 300 9.71 10.13 15.36
N SER A 301 9.02 9.72 16.42
CA SER A 301 8.05 10.55 17.13
C SER A 301 8.57 11.12 18.45
N GLY A 302 9.76 10.72 18.90
CA GLY A 302 10.35 11.20 20.14
C GLY A 302 10.16 10.22 21.30
N PRO A 303 10.48 10.65 22.54
CA PRO A 303 10.32 9.79 23.71
C PRO A 303 8.86 9.40 23.93
N GLU A 304 8.66 8.34 24.71
CA GLU A 304 7.32 7.88 25.08
C GLU A 304 6.57 8.99 25.85
N PRO A 305 5.39 9.41 25.36
CA PRO A 305 4.59 10.45 26.01
C PRO A 305 3.90 9.90 27.26
N PRO A 306 3.35 10.77 28.13
CA PRO A 306 2.51 10.37 29.27
C PRO A 306 1.35 9.47 28.84
N SER A 307 0.82 8.67 29.77
CA SER A 307 -0.35 7.83 29.53
C SER A 307 -1.58 8.67 29.14
N LEU A 308 -2.57 8.05 28.50
CA LEU A 308 -3.81 8.75 28.13
C LEU A 308 -4.56 9.27 29.37
N GLU A 309 -4.54 8.53 30.47
CA GLU A 309 -5.15 8.94 31.74
C GLU A 309 -4.46 10.17 32.34
N ALA A 310 -3.13 10.19 32.32
CA ALA A 310 -2.35 11.34 32.77
C ALA A 310 -2.59 12.57 31.86
N LEU A 311 -2.71 12.35 30.55
CA LEU A 311 -3.06 13.40 29.59
C LEU A 311 -4.45 13.97 29.87
N LEU A 312 -5.46 13.12 30.06
CA LEU A 312 -6.83 13.53 30.36
C LEU A 312 -6.89 14.35 31.67
N ALA A 313 -6.23 13.88 32.73
CA ALA A 313 -6.12 14.62 33.98
C ALA A 313 -5.48 16.01 33.80
N SER A 314 -4.44 16.12 32.96
CA SER A 314 -3.80 17.41 32.66
C SER A 314 -4.72 18.37 31.89
N LEU A 315 -5.60 17.84 31.05
CA LEU A 315 -6.57 18.61 30.27
C LEU A 315 -7.71 19.13 31.14
N GLU A 316 -8.20 18.33 32.09
CA GLU A 316 -9.21 18.74 33.05
C GLU A 316 -8.73 19.92 33.91
N ILE A 317 -7.47 19.90 34.34
CA ILE A 317 -6.84 21.01 35.06
C ILE A 317 -6.77 22.27 34.18
N SER A 318 -6.53 22.09 32.88
CA SER A 318 -6.36 23.18 31.91
C SER A 318 -7.68 23.71 31.33
N ALA A 319 -8.80 23.03 31.58
CA ALA A 319 -10.11 23.33 30.98
C ALA A 319 -10.62 24.75 31.29
N GLY A 320 -10.17 25.35 32.39
CA GLY A 320 -10.50 26.74 32.75
C GLY A 320 -9.78 27.82 31.94
N LYS A 321 -8.82 27.47 31.08
CA LYS A 321 -8.03 28.42 30.27
C LYS A 321 -7.82 27.88 28.84
N PRO A 322 -8.79 28.08 27.94
CA PRO A 322 -8.67 27.59 26.57
C PRO A 322 -7.44 28.20 25.90
N ASN A 323 -6.51 27.34 25.49
CA ASN A 323 -5.28 27.72 24.79
C ASN A 323 -5.09 26.76 23.61
N VAL A 324 -4.89 27.32 22.41
CA VAL A 324 -4.65 26.54 21.18
C VAL A 324 -3.43 25.62 21.32
N ASN A 325 -2.45 25.98 22.14
CA ASN A 325 -1.28 25.14 22.41
C ASN A 325 -1.65 23.79 23.06
N ILE A 326 -2.78 23.73 23.79
CA ILE A 326 -3.26 22.47 24.38
C ILE A 326 -3.58 21.44 23.29
N LEU A 327 -4.10 21.86 22.13
CA LEU A 327 -4.36 20.96 21.01
C LEU A 327 -3.05 20.37 20.47
N PHE A 328 -2.02 21.20 20.26
CA PHE A 328 -0.73 20.72 19.75
C PHE A 328 -0.02 19.79 20.74
N HIS A 329 -0.10 20.09 22.04
CA HIS A 329 0.49 19.25 23.08
C HIS A 329 -0.24 17.90 23.28
N THR A 330 -1.52 17.79 22.90
CA THR A 330 -2.27 16.52 22.99
C THR A 330 -2.12 15.66 21.75
N MET A 331 -1.89 16.26 20.58
CA MET A 331 -1.81 15.53 19.30
C MET A 331 -0.69 14.49 19.27
N GLN A 332 0.50 14.80 19.79
CA GLN A 332 1.62 13.86 19.80
C GLN A 332 1.36 12.65 20.73
N PRO A 333 0.97 12.83 22.02
CA PRO A 333 0.54 11.72 22.87
C PRO A 333 -0.59 10.88 22.27
N TYR A 334 -1.63 11.53 21.73
CA TYR A 334 -2.78 10.85 21.15
C TYR A 334 -2.39 9.96 19.96
N THR A 335 -1.66 10.53 18.99
CA THR A 335 -1.19 9.80 17.80
C THR A 335 -0.24 8.65 18.17
N PHE A 336 0.60 8.85 19.18
CA PHE A 336 1.48 7.81 19.70
C PHE A 336 0.68 6.62 20.25
N HIS A 337 -0.27 6.87 21.15
CA HIS A 337 -1.05 5.80 21.77
C HIS A 337 -1.95 5.06 20.78
N ILE A 338 -2.53 5.74 19.79
CA ILE A 338 -3.27 5.07 18.72
C ILE A 338 -2.37 4.13 17.91
N THR A 339 -1.14 4.55 17.61
CA THR A 339 -0.19 3.69 16.90
C THR A 339 0.12 2.42 17.71
N CYS A 340 0.28 2.55 19.03
CA CYS A 340 0.46 1.40 19.93
C CYS A 340 -0.77 0.47 19.91
N LEU A 341 -1.97 1.02 20.04
CA LEU A 341 -3.22 0.25 20.03
C LEU A 341 -3.44 -0.47 18.69
N ALA A 342 -3.17 0.19 17.57
CA ALA A 342 -3.29 -0.40 16.23
C ALA A 342 -2.34 -1.60 16.03
N ARG A 343 -1.11 -1.49 16.54
CA ARG A 343 -0.14 -2.59 16.57
C ARG A 343 -0.59 -3.74 17.47
N GLN A 344 -1.02 -3.44 18.69
CA GLN A 344 -1.55 -4.46 19.62
C GLN A 344 -2.76 -5.18 19.02
N LEU A 345 -3.67 -4.47 18.37
CA LEU A 345 -4.84 -5.02 17.70
C LEU A 345 -4.45 -5.97 16.54
N TRP A 346 -3.38 -5.64 15.81
CA TRP A 346 -2.80 -6.55 14.83
C TRP A 346 -2.19 -7.79 15.49
N GLU A 347 -1.38 -7.62 16.53
CA GLU A 347 -0.70 -8.74 17.21
C GLU A 347 -1.66 -9.70 17.92
N THR A 348 -2.80 -9.21 18.42
CA THR A 348 -3.69 -9.97 19.32
C THR A 348 -5.00 -10.43 18.68
N ILE A 349 -5.56 -9.67 17.73
CA ILE A 349 -6.93 -9.89 17.22
C ILE A 349 -6.94 -10.17 15.71
N THR A 350 -6.23 -9.37 14.91
CA THR A 350 -6.39 -9.40 13.44
C THR A 350 -5.25 -10.08 12.69
N GLY A 351 -4.10 -10.30 13.31
CA GLY A 351 -2.97 -11.00 12.71
C GLY A 351 -3.12 -12.52 12.77
N ASP A 352 -2.42 -13.23 11.88
CA ASP A 352 -2.42 -14.70 11.80
C ASP A 352 -1.85 -15.40 13.06
N ASN A 353 -1.40 -14.62 14.06
CA ASN A 353 -0.87 -15.08 15.34
C ASN A 353 -1.93 -15.23 16.44
N VAL A 354 -3.23 -15.12 16.15
CA VAL A 354 -4.27 -15.50 17.12
C VAL A 354 -3.97 -16.94 17.54
N PRO A 355 -3.61 -17.21 18.81
CA PRO A 355 -3.53 -18.58 19.29
C PRO A 355 -4.86 -19.21 18.93
N GLN A 356 -4.85 -20.36 18.25
CA GLN A 356 -6.08 -21.12 18.05
C GLN A 356 -6.63 -21.38 19.45
N ILE A 357 -7.53 -20.51 19.92
CA ILE A 357 -8.29 -20.73 21.13
C ILE A 357 -9.01 -22.03 20.82
N GLU A 358 -8.57 -23.07 21.51
CA GLU A 358 -9.08 -24.43 21.42
C GLU A 358 -10.60 -24.32 21.42
N ARG A 359 -11.20 -24.60 20.27
CA ARG A 359 -12.65 -24.81 20.18
C ARG A 359 -12.89 -26.14 20.89
N ALA A 360 -13.15 -26.03 22.20
CA ALA A 360 -13.70 -27.09 23.02
C ALA A 360 -15.07 -27.53 22.51
#